data_AF-A0A519QYA0-F1
#
_entry.id   AF-A0A519QYA0-F1
#
_cell.length_a   1.000
_cell.length_b   1.000
_cell.length_c   1.000
_cell.angle_alpha   90.00
_cell.angle_beta   90.00
_cell.angle_gamma   90.00
#
_symmetry.space_group_name_H-M   'P 1'
#
loop_
_entity.id
_entity.type
_entity.pdbx_description
1 polymer ?
#
loop_
_entity_poly.entity_id
_entity_poly.type
_entity_poly.pdbx_seq_one_letter_code
_entity_poly.pdbx_strand_id
1 'polypeptide(L)'
;MGIVIKQSIRNTIITFLGFGIGAINTLYMYTNFLGEDYYGLTSFLLATSNMIMPLLAFGIQNTLIKFYAEHESEDDKSRFLNLTLVLPLLVAIPVFVISYLFYDQIASLISQENPIIYTYAWMIPLIGLCMAYFEIFYAWVKVHMKSVYG
;
A
#
# COMPACT_ATOMS: atom_id res chain seq x y z
N MET A 1 -8.67 10.39 -31.10
CA MET A 1 -9.56 9.98 -29.98
C MET A 1 -9.67 8.47 -29.76
N GLY A 2 -9.55 7.61 -30.77
CA GLY A 2 -9.71 6.14 -30.60
C GLY A 2 -8.64 5.43 -29.76
N ILE A 3 -7.42 5.98 -29.68
CA ILE A 3 -6.32 5.41 -28.87
C ILE A 3 -6.67 5.44 -27.36
N VAL A 4 -7.29 6.54 -26.91
CA VAL A 4 -7.71 6.71 -25.50
C VAL A 4 -8.80 5.68 -25.15
N ILE A 5 -9.79 5.47 -26.04
CA ILE A 5 -10.84 4.47 -25.84
C ILE A 5 -10.24 3.06 -25.75
N LYS A 6 -9.31 2.71 -26.65
CA LYS A 6 -8.64 1.40 -26.64
C LYS A 6 -7.82 1.18 -25.35
N GLN A 7 -7.20 2.23 -24.84
CA GLN A 7 -6.44 2.20 -23.58
C GLN A 7 -7.37 2.07 -22.36
N SER A 8 -8.47 2.82 -22.31
CA SER A 8 -9.49 2.69 -21.26
C SER A 8 -10.11 1.30 -21.23
N ILE A 9 -10.51 0.73 -22.37
CA ILE A 9 -11.09 -0.62 -22.42
C ILE A 9 -10.11 -1.67 -21.89
N ARG A 10 -8.83 -1.60 -22.30
CA ARG A 10 -7.79 -2.50 -21.78
C ARG A 10 -7.61 -2.35 -20.28
N ASN A 11 -7.58 -1.12 -19.78
CA ASN A 11 -7.46 -0.87 -18.34
C ASN A 11 -8.67 -1.45 -17.57
N THR A 12 -9.89 -1.25 -18.08
CA THR A 12 -11.09 -1.82 -17.48
C THR A 12 -11.03 -3.34 -17.41
N ILE A 13 -10.61 -4.01 -18.49
CA ILE A 13 -10.48 -5.49 -18.52
C ILE A 13 -9.46 -5.97 -17.48
N ILE A 14 -8.30 -5.31 -17.40
CA ILE A 14 -7.25 -5.65 -16.42
C ILE A 14 -7.77 -5.46 -14.99
N THR A 15 -8.46 -4.35 -14.71
CA THR A 15 -9.06 -4.10 -13.39
C THR A 15 -10.15 -5.12 -13.07
N PHE A 16 -10.99 -5.51 -14.03
CA PHE A 16 -12.06 -6.50 -13.81
C PHE A 16 -11.49 -7.89 -13.55
N LEU A 17 -10.42 -8.29 -14.25
CA LEU A 17 -9.70 -9.53 -13.99
C LEU A 17 -9.04 -9.51 -12.60
N GLY A 18 -8.37 -8.41 -12.25
CA GLY A 18 -7.78 -8.23 -10.92
C GLY A 18 -8.83 -8.32 -9.80
N PHE A 19 -9.99 -7.69 -10.01
CA PHE A 19 -11.11 -7.76 -9.07
C PHE A 19 -11.69 -9.17 -8.99
N GLY A 20 -11.82 -9.89 -10.11
CA GLY A 20 -12.26 -11.29 -10.13
C GLY A 20 -11.32 -12.21 -9.36
N ILE A 21 -10.00 -12.04 -9.53
CA ILE A 21 -8.99 -12.79 -8.75
C ILE A 21 -9.11 -12.45 -7.26
N GLY A 22 -9.26 -11.17 -6.92
CA GLY A 22 -9.46 -10.72 -5.54
C GLY A 22 -10.75 -11.28 -4.91
N ALA A 23 -11.84 -11.33 -5.67
CA ALA A 23 -13.11 -11.89 -5.24
C ALA A 23 -13.01 -13.40 -5.03
N ILE A 24 -12.33 -14.14 -5.91
CA ILE A 24 -12.08 -15.57 -5.71
C ILE A 24 -11.25 -15.81 -4.45
N ASN A 25 -10.19 -15.01 -4.23
CA ASN A 25 -9.38 -15.10 -3.02
C ASN A 25 -10.25 -14.88 -1.76
N THR A 26 -11.06 -13.81 -1.76
CA THR A 26 -11.93 -13.43 -0.65
C THR A 26 -13.06 -14.44 -0.38
N LEU A 27 -13.74 -14.91 -1.43
CA LEU A 27 -14.92 -15.78 -1.31
C LEU A 27 -14.62 -17.26 -1.24
N TYR A 28 -13.41 -17.68 -1.63
CA TYR A 28 -13.03 -19.10 -1.62
C TYR A 28 -11.92 -19.37 -0.59
N MET A 29 -10.83 -18.61 -0.64
CA MET A 29 -9.66 -18.87 0.21
C MET A 29 -9.92 -18.48 1.67
N TYR A 30 -10.51 -17.31 1.91
CA TYR A 30 -10.74 -16.85 3.29
C TYR A 30 -11.90 -17.58 3.99
N THR A 31 -13.01 -17.82 3.29
CA THR A 31 -14.20 -18.45 3.85
C THR A 31 -14.07 -19.97 4.04
N ASN A 32 -13.38 -20.70 3.15
CA ASN A 32 -13.25 -22.16 3.28
C ASN A 32 -11.96 -22.61 3.99
N PHE A 33 -10.88 -21.82 3.94
CA PHE A 33 -9.56 -22.26 4.43
C PHE A 33 -9.14 -21.62 5.76
N LEU A 34 -9.60 -20.38 6.04
CA LEU A 34 -9.18 -19.62 7.23
C LEU A 34 -10.23 -19.62 8.36
N GLY A 35 -11.52 -19.78 8.06
CA GLY A 35 -12.60 -19.65 9.05
C GLY A 35 -12.93 -18.19 9.40
N GLU A 36 -14.10 -17.95 10.01
CA GLU A 36 -14.66 -16.60 10.23
C GLU A 36 -13.72 -15.68 11.04
N ASP A 37 -13.04 -16.22 12.05
CA ASP A 37 -12.16 -15.46 12.94
C ASP A 37 -10.93 -14.87 12.21
N TYR A 38 -10.28 -15.66 11.35
CA TYR A 38 -9.07 -15.22 10.64
C TYR A 38 -9.40 -14.32 9.44
N TYR A 39 -10.61 -14.44 8.89
CA TYR A 39 -11.09 -13.49 7.89
C TYR A 39 -11.31 -12.10 8.49
N GLY A 40 -11.95 -12.03 9.67
CA GLY A 40 -12.12 -10.79 10.42
C GLY A 40 -10.78 -10.17 10.79
N LEU A 41 -9.85 -10.98 11.32
CA LEU A 41 -8.48 -10.57 11.63
C LEU A 41 -7.78 -9.95 10.42
N THR A 42 -7.75 -10.66 9.28
CA THR A 42 -6.99 -10.21 8.12
C THR A 42 -7.60 -8.94 7.51
N SER A 43 -8.93 -8.88 7.41
CA SER A 43 -9.65 -7.71 6.93
C SER A 43 -9.38 -6.48 7.82
N PHE A 44 -9.39 -6.69 9.14
CA PHE A 44 -9.08 -5.64 10.11
C PHE A 44 -7.63 -5.16 10.00
N LEU A 45 -6.66 -6.07 9.92
CA LEU A 45 -5.25 -5.74 9.76
C LEU A 45 -5.02 -4.95 8.47
N LEU A 46 -5.60 -5.38 7.35
CA LEU A 46 -5.49 -4.68 6.07
C LEU A 46 -6.13 -3.30 6.11
N ALA A 47 -7.32 -3.16 6.70
CA ALA A 47 -8.00 -1.87 6.82
C ALA A 47 -7.22 -0.89 7.71
N THR A 48 -6.73 -1.34 8.86
CA THR A 48 -5.94 -0.50 9.77
C THR A 48 -4.60 -0.12 9.15
N SER A 49 -3.98 -1.05 8.40
CA SER A 49 -2.74 -0.78 7.66
C SER A 49 -2.95 0.26 6.55
N ASN A 50 -4.08 0.18 5.84
CA ASN A 50 -4.46 1.21 4.85
C ASN A 50 -4.66 2.58 5.50
N MET A 51 -5.11 2.65 6.74
CA MET A 51 -5.26 3.91 7.47
C MET A 51 -3.91 4.54 7.86
N ILE A 52 -2.90 3.73 8.18
CA ILE A 52 -1.54 4.19 8.51
C ILE A 52 -0.70 4.45 7.25
N MET A 53 -1.01 3.79 6.14
CA MET A 53 -0.26 3.90 4.88
C MET A 53 0.02 5.34 4.42
N PRO A 54 -0.93 6.30 4.41
CA PRO A 54 -0.67 7.67 3.98
C PRO A 54 0.35 8.40 4.86
N LEU A 55 0.37 8.07 6.16
CA LEU A 55 1.32 8.61 7.11
C LEU A 55 2.73 8.11 6.81
N LEU A 56 2.87 6.82 6.52
CA LEU A 56 4.14 6.18 6.14
C LEU A 56 4.64 6.62 4.75
N ALA A 57 3.73 6.79 3.80
CA ALA A 57 4.05 7.29 2.47
C ALA A 57 4.40 8.78 2.46
N PHE A 58 4.07 9.52 3.54
CA PHE A 58 4.39 10.92 3.75
C PHE A 58 4.09 11.83 2.55
N GLY A 59 3.05 11.52 1.76
CA GLY A 59 2.68 12.25 0.55
C GLY A 59 3.74 12.23 -0.58
N ILE A 60 4.76 11.39 -0.48
CA ILE A 60 5.88 11.31 -1.43
C ILE A 60 5.39 10.96 -2.84
N GLN A 61 4.33 10.16 -2.95
CA GLN A 61 3.73 9.79 -4.23
C GLN A 61 3.25 11.00 -5.04
N ASN A 62 2.60 11.97 -4.37
CA ASN A 62 2.13 13.20 -5.01
C ASN A 62 3.31 14.08 -5.42
N THR A 63 4.34 14.14 -4.56
CA THR A 63 5.58 14.86 -4.83
C THR A 63 6.32 14.27 -6.04
N LEU A 64 6.37 12.94 -6.14
CA LEU A 64 7.00 12.25 -7.25
C LEU A 64 6.26 12.54 -8.56
N ILE A 65 4.93 12.49 -8.58
CA ILE A 65 4.16 12.79 -9.80
C ILE A 65 4.35 14.24 -10.26
N LYS A 66 4.45 15.18 -9.30
CA LYS A 66 4.54 16.62 -9.60
C LYS A 66 5.94 17.06 -10.03
N PHE A 67 6.98 16.65 -9.30
CA PHE A 67 8.32 17.21 -9.47
C PHE A 67 9.24 16.39 -10.38
N TYR A 68 8.88 15.14 -10.71
CA TYR A 68 9.74 14.31 -11.57
C TYR A 68 9.86 14.86 -13.00
N ALA A 69 8.79 15.47 -13.54
CA ALA A 69 8.80 16.04 -14.88
C ALA A 69 9.56 17.38 -14.98
N GLU A 70 9.83 18.03 -13.85
CA GLU A 70 10.47 19.35 -13.76
C GLU A 70 12.01 19.26 -13.73
N HIS A 71 12.57 18.07 -13.50
CA HIS A 71 14.02 17.85 -13.50
C HIS A 71 14.52 17.49 -14.91
N GLU A 72 15.39 18.33 -15.47
CA GLU A 72 15.88 18.19 -16.86
C GLU A 72 17.05 17.19 -17.00
N SER A 73 17.90 17.03 -15.97
CA SER A 73 19.09 16.15 -16.02
C SER A 73 18.81 14.74 -15.47
N GLU A 74 19.34 13.71 -16.15
CA GLU A 74 19.25 12.29 -15.75
C GLU A 74 19.84 12.02 -14.35
N ASP A 75 20.91 12.74 -13.98
CA ASP A 75 21.55 12.63 -12.67
C ASP A 75 20.64 13.16 -11.54
N ASP A 76 19.90 14.24 -11.80
CA ASP A 76 18.99 14.81 -10.81
C ASP A 76 17.73 13.95 -10.64
N LYS A 77 17.21 13.35 -11.72
CA LYS A 77 16.12 12.36 -11.64
C LYS A 77 16.50 11.15 -10.82
N SER A 78 17.72 10.65 -11.01
CA SER A 78 18.25 9.49 -10.27
C SER A 78 18.41 9.80 -8.78
N ARG A 79 18.90 11.00 -8.44
CA ARG A 79 19.00 11.47 -7.05
C ARG A 79 17.62 11.68 -6.41
N PHE A 80 16.68 12.27 -7.14
CA PHE A 80 15.30 12.46 -6.68
C PHE A 80 14.58 11.12 -6.44
N LEU A 81 14.80 10.14 -7.31
CA LEU A 81 14.25 8.79 -7.13
C LEU A 81 14.81 8.11 -5.88
N ASN A 82 16.12 8.21 -5.67
CA ASN A 82 16.77 7.66 -4.49
C ASN A 82 16.23 8.31 -3.21
N LEU A 83 16.05 9.64 -3.21
CA LEU A 83 15.43 10.37 -2.10
C LEU A 83 13.99 9.87 -1.83
N THR A 84 13.19 9.69 -2.89
CA THR A 84 11.81 9.18 -2.81
C THR A 84 11.75 7.77 -2.18
N LEU A 85 12.77 6.93 -2.38
CA LEU A 85 12.83 5.58 -1.80
C LEU A 85 13.35 5.56 -0.35
N VAL A 86 14.23 6.49 0.02
CA VAL A 86 14.83 6.58 1.35
C VAL A 86 13.92 7.29 2.36
N LEU A 87 13.18 8.32 1.92
CA LEU A 87 12.32 9.12 2.79
C LEU A 87 11.21 8.33 3.51
N PRO A 88 10.49 7.37 2.86
CA PRO A 88 9.51 6.51 3.54
C PRO A 88 10.17 5.60 4.56
N LEU A 89 11.40 5.13 4.30
CA LEU A 89 12.18 4.34 5.25
C LEU A 89 12.50 5.16 6.51
N LEU A 90 12.87 6.43 6.32
CA LEU A 90 13.18 7.35 7.41
C LEU A 90 11.93 7.65 8.24
N VAL A 91 10.76 7.83 7.61
CA VAL A 91 9.48 8.02 8.28
C VAL A 91 8.97 6.73 8.94
N ALA A 92 9.29 5.57 8.39
CA ALA A 92 8.93 4.29 8.98
C ALA A 92 9.58 4.06 10.34
N ILE A 93 10.85 4.43 10.53
CA ILE A 93 11.58 4.24 11.78
C ILE A 93 10.81 4.81 13.00
N PRO A 94 10.44 6.11 13.05
CA PRO A 94 9.69 6.64 14.17
C PRO A 94 8.30 6.01 14.30
N VAL A 95 7.63 5.68 13.19
CA VAL A 95 6.32 5.00 13.24
C VAL A 95 6.42 3.61 13.86
N PHE A 96 7.46 2.84 13.53
CA PHE A 96 7.72 1.55 14.15
C PHE A 96 8.08 1.67 15.63
N VAL A 97 8.89 2.66 16.00
CA VAL A 97 9.24 2.92 17.41
C VAL A 97 7.99 3.30 18.21
N ILE A 98 7.14 4.18 17.68
CA ILE A 98 5.87 4.54 18.32
C ILE A 98 4.95 3.32 18.41
N SER A 99 4.83 2.54 17.33
CA SER A 99 4.00 1.32 17.33
C SER A 99 4.48 0.28 18.35
N TYR A 100 5.79 0.18 18.59
CA TYR A 100 6.36 -0.71 19.60
C TYR A 100 6.14 -0.19 21.02
N LEU A 101 6.36 1.11 21.28
CA LEU A 101 6.15 1.72 22.59
C LEU A 101 4.68 1.71 23.03
N PHE A 102 3.76 1.91 22.08
CA PHE A 102 2.32 1.94 22.30
C PHE A 102 1.65 0.59 22.01
N TYR A 103 2.43 -0.48 21.84
CA TYR A 103 1.92 -1.79 21.44
C TYR A 103 0.81 -2.29 22.34
N ASP A 104 1.02 -2.31 23.65
CA ASP A 104 0.02 -2.80 24.61
C ASP A 104 -1.28 -2.00 24.58
N GLN A 105 -1.18 -0.68 24.39
CA GLN A 105 -2.34 0.21 24.37
C GLN A 105 -3.14 0.06 23.09
N ILE A 106 -2.45 -0.03 21.95
CA ILE A 106 -3.06 -0.24 20.63
C ILE A 106 -3.66 -1.65 20.57
N ALA A 107 -2.89 -2.66 20.98
CA ALA A 107 -3.30 -4.05 20.92
C ALA A 107 -4.47 -4.34 21.86
N SER A 108 -4.48 -3.81 23.09
CA SER A 108 -5.60 -3.98 24.04
C SER A 108 -6.88 -3.26 23.61
N LEU A 109 -6.77 -2.09 22.97
CA LEU A 109 -7.92 -1.34 22.46
C LEU A 109 -8.54 -2.03 21.25
N ILE A 110 -7.70 -2.63 20.41
CA ILE A 110 -8.14 -3.36 19.20
C ILE A 110 -8.64 -4.76 19.54
N SER A 111 -8.08 -5.43 20.55
CA SER A 111 -8.42 -6.81 20.90
C SER A 111 -9.67 -6.96 21.76
N GLN A 112 -10.42 -5.86 22.01
CA GLN A 112 -11.65 -5.91 22.81
C GLN A 112 -12.72 -6.82 22.20
N GLU A 113 -12.84 -6.79 20.88
CA GLU A 113 -13.82 -7.61 20.15
C GLU A 113 -13.23 -8.97 19.74
N ASN A 114 -11.92 -9.05 19.49
CA ASN A 114 -11.27 -10.30 19.09
C ASN A 114 -9.84 -10.44 19.66
N PRO A 115 -9.62 -11.34 20.64
CA PRO A 115 -8.33 -11.46 21.35
C PRO A 115 -7.19 -11.94 20.45
N ILE A 116 -7.50 -12.57 19.31
CA ILE A 116 -6.49 -13.03 18.35
C ILE A 116 -5.71 -11.83 17.79
N ILE A 117 -6.38 -10.67 17.61
CA ILE A 117 -5.75 -9.48 17.02
C ILE A 117 -4.59 -8.96 17.86
N TYR A 118 -4.61 -9.16 19.18
CA TYR A 118 -3.53 -8.73 20.08
C TYR A 118 -2.17 -9.30 19.66
N THR A 119 -2.12 -10.52 19.14
CA THR A 119 -0.86 -11.19 18.75
C THR A 119 -0.35 -10.73 17.37
N TYR A 120 -1.22 -10.16 16.55
CA TYR A 120 -0.92 -9.76 15.16
C TYR A 120 -0.86 -8.25 14.95
N ALA A 121 -1.14 -7.44 15.98
CA ALA A 121 -1.12 -5.98 15.90
C ALA A 121 0.24 -5.42 15.42
N TRP A 122 1.35 -6.12 15.66
CA TRP A 122 2.68 -5.72 15.19
C TRP A 122 2.82 -5.76 13.66
N MET A 123 1.97 -6.53 12.97
CA MET A 123 1.98 -6.62 11.51
C MET A 123 1.42 -5.36 10.85
N ILE A 124 0.61 -4.56 11.55
CA ILE A 124 -0.04 -3.35 11.00
C ILE A 124 0.99 -2.36 10.43
N PRO A 125 2.00 -1.88 11.19
CA PRO A 125 3.00 -0.95 10.65
C PRO A 125 3.83 -1.58 9.51
N LEU A 126 4.04 -2.91 9.54
CA LEU A 126 4.75 -3.63 8.48
C LEU A 126 3.96 -3.69 7.18
N ILE A 127 2.68 -4.05 7.24
CA ILE A 127 1.79 -4.08 6.07
C ILE A 127 1.62 -2.66 5.53
N GLY A 128 1.43 -1.67 6.41
CA GLY A 128 1.34 -0.26 6.03
C GLY A 128 2.57 0.23 5.28
N LEU A 129 3.77 -0.20 5.69
CA LEU A 129 5.03 0.12 5.02
C LEU A 129 5.08 -0.51 3.63
N CYS A 130 4.75 -1.80 3.51
CA CYS A 130 4.69 -2.48 2.22
C CYS A 130 3.71 -1.79 1.26
N MET A 131 2.55 -1.37 1.75
CA MET A 131 1.55 -0.62 0.97
C MET A 131 2.05 0.77 0.56
N ALA A 132 2.75 1.48 1.46
CA ALA A 132 3.34 2.78 1.15
C ALA A 132 4.38 2.68 0.03
N TYR A 133 5.25 1.67 0.07
CA TYR A 133 6.20 1.39 -1.01
C TYR A 133 5.50 1.02 -2.31
N PHE A 134 4.46 0.18 -2.25
CA PHE A 134 3.69 -0.19 -3.43
C PHE A 134 3.15 1.04 -4.17
N GLU A 135 2.56 2.01 -3.44
CA GLU A 135 2.09 3.22 -4.09
C GLU A 135 3.21 4.12 -4.63
N ILE A 136 4.39 4.14 -3.99
CA ILE A 136 5.54 4.89 -4.51
C ILE A 136 6.02 4.29 -5.84
N PHE A 137 6.13 2.97 -5.91
CA PHE A 137 6.46 2.28 -7.16
C PHE A 137 5.37 2.48 -8.21
N TYR A 138 4.10 2.45 -7.80
CA TYR A 138 2.98 2.73 -8.68
C TYR A 138 3.05 4.15 -9.26
N ALA A 139 3.33 5.16 -8.42
CA ALA A 139 3.56 6.53 -8.84
C ALA A 139 4.76 6.62 -9.82
N TRP A 140 5.85 5.91 -9.55
CA TRP A 140 7.02 5.88 -10.41
C TRP A 140 6.73 5.36 -11.81
N VAL A 141 6.00 4.24 -11.92
CA VAL A 141 5.56 3.68 -13.21
C VAL A 141 4.63 4.66 -13.93
N LYS A 142 3.75 5.32 -13.19
CA LYS A 142 2.79 6.31 -13.73
C LYS A 142 3.51 7.49 -14.38
N VAL A 143 4.58 7.99 -13.76
CA VAL A 143 5.36 9.10 -14.28
C VAL A 143 6.14 8.74 -15.54
N HIS A 144 6.55 7.48 -15.69
CA HIS A 144 7.15 7.00 -16.94
C HIS A 144 6.13 6.78 -18.07
N MET A 145 4.86 7.11 -17.85
CA MET A 145 3.74 6.91 -18.80
C MET A 145 3.58 5.45 -19.26
N LYS A 146 4.17 4.49 -18.54
CA LYS A 146 4.10 3.05 -18.80
C LYS A 146 2.92 2.45 -18.04
N SER A 147 1.70 2.89 -18.35
CA SER A 147 0.50 2.47 -17.60
C SER A 147 -0.08 1.13 -18.04
N VAL A 148 0.40 0.50 -19.13
CA VAL A 148 -0.23 -0.71 -19.71
C VAL A 148 0.78 -1.76 -20.16
N TYR A 149 1.91 -1.36 -20.74
CA TYR A 149 3.04 -2.22 -21.05
C TYR A 149 4.31 -1.42 -20.76
N GLY A 150 5.31 -2.12 -20.23
CA GLY A 150 6.63 -1.56 -19.96
C GLY A 150 7.33 -1.02 -21.19
#